data_AF-A0A4Z1BGV4-F1
#
_entry.id   AF-A0A4Z1BGV4-F1
#
_cell.length_a   1.000
_cell.length_b   1.000
_cell.length_c   1.000
_cell.angle_alpha   90.00
_cell.angle_beta   90.00
_cell.angle_gamma   90.00
#
_symmetry.space_group_name_H-M   'P 1'
#
loop_
_entity.id
_entity.type
_entity.pdbx_description
1 polymer ?
#
loop_
_entity_poly.entity_id
_entity_poly.type
_entity_poly.pdbx_seq_one_letter_code
_entity_poly.pdbx_strand_id
1 'polypeptide(L)' 'MARIRLYIDQPLVAGQPVPLDGAQAHYLSGVMRLRAGDAVTVFNGRDGAWAATLAEAGKRGGTLDV' A
#
# COMPACT_ATOMS: atom_id res chain seq x y z
N MET A 1 -9.43 -8.95 12.49
CA MET A 1 -8.33 -8.07 12.05
C MET A 1 -8.77 -7.36 10.78
N ALA A 2 -8.83 -6.03 10.79
CA ALA A 2 -9.27 -5.26 9.62
C ALA A 2 -8.23 -5.42 8.50
N ARG A 3 -8.56 -6.23 7.49
CA ARG A 3 -7.70 -6.44 6.31
C ARG A 3 -7.89 -5.24 5.38
N ILE A 4 -7.06 -4.22 5.55
CA ILE A 4 -7.09 -3.02 4.69
C ILE A 4 -6.77 -3.45 3.27
N ARG A 5 -7.59 -2.99 2.32
CA ARG A 5 -7.44 -3.31 0.90
C ARG A 5 -7.28 -2.01 0.12
N LEU A 6 -6.14 -1.84 -0.51
CA LEU A 6 -5.84 -0.68 -1.34
C LEU A 6 -5.84 -1.08 -2.82
N TYR A 7 -6.64 -0.38 -3.62
CA TYR A 7 -6.56 -0.51 -5.07
C TYR A 7 -5.38 0.30 -5.60
N ILE A 8 -4.62 -0.29 -6.51
CA ILE A 8 -3.41 0.29 -7.07
C ILE A 8 -3.41 0.09 -8.59
N ASP A 9 -3.28 1.18 -9.36
CA ASP A 9 -3.33 1.16 -10.82
C ASP A 9 -1.93 0.96 -11.45
N GLN A 10 -1.20 -0.03 -10.96
CA GLN A 10 0.13 -0.41 -11.47
C GLN A 10 0.32 -1.93 -11.40
N PRO A 11 1.20 -2.51 -12.22
CA PRO A 11 1.52 -3.93 -12.15
C PRO A 11 2.03 -4.32 -10.75
N LEU A 12 1.57 -5.46 -10.23
CA LEU A 12 2.10 -6.03 -9.00
C LEU A 12 3.16 -7.06 -9.35
N VAL A 13 4.41 -6.78 -9.01
CA VAL A 13 5.56 -7.63 -9.29
C VAL A 13 6.27 -7.93 -7.98
N ALA A 14 6.50 -9.21 -7.71
CA ALA A 14 7.18 -9.65 -6.48
C ALA A 14 8.57 -9.02 -6.36
N GLY A 15 8.89 -8.46 -5.19
CA GLY A 15 10.17 -7.81 -4.93
C GLY A 15 10.32 -6.42 -5.55
N GLN A 16 9.29 -5.89 -6.22
CA GLN A 16 9.28 -4.52 -6.72
C GLN A 16 8.45 -3.64 -5.78
N PRO A 17 9.05 -2.60 -5.17
CA PRO A 17 8.30 -1.65 -4.36
C PRO A 17 7.21 -0.95 -5.16
N VAL A 18 6.05 -0.79 -4.54
CA VAL A 18 4.86 -0.19 -5.13
C VAL A 18 4.76 1.24 -4.61
N PRO A 19 5.00 2.27 -5.44
CA PRO A 19 4.92 3.65 -5.00
C PRO A 19 3.48 4.05 -4.67
N LEU A 20 3.33 4.83 -3.62
CA LEU A 20 2.07 5.44 -3.21
C LEU A 20 2.07 6.91 -3.55
N ASP A 21 0.97 7.38 -4.12
CA ASP A 21 0.73 8.81 -4.23
C ASP A 21 0.43 9.45 -2.85
N GLY A 22 0.38 10.78 -2.81
CA GLY A 22 0.11 11.50 -1.56
C GLY A 22 -1.26 11.20 -0.94
N ALA A 23 -2.28 10.90 -1.75
CA ALA A 23 -3.62 10.59 -1.27
C ALA A 23 -3.68 9.18 -0.66
N GLN A 24 -3.05 8.19 -1.30
CA GLN A 24 -2.92 6.84 -0.80
C GLN A 24 -2.07 6.80 0.49
N ALA A 25 -0.94 7.51 0.51
CA ALA A 25 -0.11 7.64 1.71
C ALA A 25 -0.89 8.29 2.86
N HIS A 26 -1.67 9.34 2.58
CA HIS A 26 -2.53 9.99 3.58
C HIS A 26 -3.67 9.07 4.06
N TYR A 27 -4.28 8.31 3.16
CA TYR A 27 -5.31 7.34 3.50
C TYR A 27 -4.76 6.26 4.45
N LEU A 28 -3.62 5.65 4.12
CA LEU A 28 -3.03 4.61 4.95
C LEU A 28 -2.54 5.16 6.31
N SER A 29 -1.75 6.23 6.32
CA SER A 29 -1.11 6.75 7.54
C SER A 29 -1.99 7.66 8.40
N GLY A 30 -2.84 8.47 7.76
CA GLY A 30 -3.70 9.45 8.42
C GLY A 30 -5.07 8.89 8.78
N VAL A 31 -5.78 8.33 7.80
CA VAL A 31 -7.15 7.83 7.99
C VAL A 31 -7.12 6.47 8.70
N MET A 32 -6.40 5.51 8.14
CA MET A 32 -6.31 4.15 8.67
C MET A 32 -5.30 4.01 9.81
N ARG A 33 -4.46 5.04 10.03
CA ARG A 33 -3.47 5.13 11.11
C ARG A 33 -2.39 4.04 11.06
N LEU A 34 -2.11 3.50 9.88
CA LEU A 34 -1.01 2.56 9.68
C LEU A 34 0.35 3.22 9.89
N ARG A 35 1.34 2.40 10.19
CA ARG A 35 2.75 2.73 10.37
C ARG A 35 3.61 1.84 9.48
N ALA A 36 4.86 2.25 9.31
CA ALA A 36 5.85 1.39 8.67
C ALA A 36 5.90 0.03 9.40
N GLY A 37 5.89 -1.07 8.63
CA GLY A 37 5.80 -2.43 9.15
C GLY A 37 4.38 -3.01 9.21
N ASP A 38 3.33 -2.19 9.08
CA ASP A 38 1.96 -2.69 9.09
C ASP A 38 1.61 -3.40 7.77
N ALA A 39 0.84 -4.48 7.90
CA ALA A 39 0.37 -5.26 6.77
C ALA A 39 -0.83 -4.59 6.08
N VAL A 40 -0.78 -4.53 4.74
CA VAL A 40 -1.85 -4.07 3.88
C VAL A 40 -2.05 -5.07 2.74
N THR A 41 -3.28 -5.21 2.24
CA THR A 41 -3.54 -5.98 1.03
C THR A 41 -3.66 -5.03 -0.15
N VAL A 42 -2.91 -5.26 -1.22
CA VAL A 42 -3.00 -4.48 -2.46
C VAL A 42 -3.59 -5.30 -3.58
N PHE A 43 -4.28 -4.66 -4.52
CA PHE A 43 -4.83 -5.33 -5.70
C PHE A 43 -5.00 -4.33 -6.85
N ASN A 44 -4.93 -4.80 -8.09
CA ASN A 44 -5.04 -3.96 -9.28
C ASN A 44 -6.11 -4.44 -10.28
N GLY A 45 -7.00 -5.34 -9.85
CA GLY A 45 -8.08 -5.87 -10.67
C GLY A 45 -7.67 -6.90 -11.73
N ARG A 46 -6.38 -7.16 -11.95
CA ARG A 46 -5.86 -8.12 -12.93
C ARG A 46 -4.91 -9.18 -12.36
N ASP A 47 -4.07 -8.82 -11.40
CA ASP A 47 -3.03 -9.70 -10.82
C ASP A 47 -3.48 -10.36 -9.51
N GLY A 48 -4.74 -10.15 -9.11
CA GLY A 48 -5.28 -10.61 -7.84
C GLY A 48 -4.93 -9.70 -6.66
N ALA A 49 -5.04 -10.24 -5.45
CA ALA A 49 -4.76 -9.52 -4.21
C ALA A 49 -3.46 -10.05 -3.57
N TRP A 50 -2.57 -9.13 -3.24
CA TRP A 50 -1.23 -9.41 -2.74
C TRP A 50 -1.09 -8.89 -1.31
N ALA A 51 -0.35 -9.64 -0.49
CA ALA A 51 0.08 -9.14 0.81
C ALA A 51 1.22 -8.13 0.58
N ALA A 52 1.14 -7.00 1.27
CA ALA A 52 2.16 -5.98 1.21
C ALA A 52 2.42 -5.43 2.62
N THR A 53 3.56 -4.81 2.79
CA THR A 53 3.92 -4.11 4.03
C THR A 53 4.15 -2.64 3.73
N LEU A 54 3.62 -1.77 4.57
CA LEU A 54 3.89 -0.34 4.47
C LEU A 54 5.37 -0.08 4.82
N ALA A 55 6.17 0.37 3.85
CA ALA A 55 7.57 0.72 4.09
C ALA A 55 7.69 2.17 4.57
N GLU A 56 7.03 3.09 3.87
CA GLU A 56 6.92 4.49 4.27
C GLU A 56 5.58 5.09 3.82
N ALA A 57 5.06 6.02 4.61
CA ALA A 57 3.98 6.91 4.21
C ALA A 57 4.13 8.27 4.88
N GLY A 58 4.06 9.32 4.08
CA GLY A 58 4.12 10.70 4.53
C GLY A 58 3.38 11.65 3.60
N LYS A 59 3.54 12.95 3.87
CA LYS A 59 2.82 14.01 3.15
C LYS A 59 3.15 14.06 1.64
N ARG A 60 4.29 13.49 1.22
CA ARG A 60 4.78 13.50 -0.16
C ARG A 60 4.53 12.19 -0.91
N GLY A 61 3.91 11.19 -0.28
CA GLY A 61 3.77 9.85 -0.84
C GLY A 61 4.36 8.80 0.08
N GLY A 62 4.65 7.63 -0.48
CA GLY A 62 5.20 6.50 0.26
C GLY A 62 5.48 5.29 -0.63
N THR A 63 5.76 4.15 -0.03
CA THR A 63 6.02 2.89 -0.73
C THR A 63 5.49 1.70 0.06
N LEU A 64 5.11 0.66 -0.68
CA LEU A 64 4.77 -0.66 -0.16
C LEU A 64 5.75 -1.69 -0.68
N ASP A 65 6.10 -2.65 0.18
CA ASP A 65 6.87 -3.83 -0.21
C ASP A 65 5.91 -5.00 -0.46
N VAL A 66 6.04 -5.66 -1.61
CA VAL A 66 5.23 -6.81 -2.08
C VAL A 66 6.08 -8.02 -2.44
#